data_AF-A0A2G9M600-F1
#
_entry.id   AF-A0A2G9M600-F1
#
_cell.length_a   1.000
_cell.length_b   1.000
_cell.length_c   1.000
_cell.angle_alpha   90.00
_cell.angle_beta   90.00
_cell.angle_gamma   90.00
#
_symmetry.space_group_name_H-M   'P 1'
#
loop_
_entity.id
_entity.type
_entity.pdbx_description
1 polymer ?
#
loop_
_entity_poly.entity_id
_entity_poly.type
_entity_poly.pdbx_seq_one_letter_code
_entity_poly.pdbx_strand_id
1 'polypeptide(L)'
;MEVKFEKDDLHKLIYWIVCKFKEDEFHHQAASAKSDLIGGFLDRWFNRAPEFLIFRELLKDKSYDVAIDNFLYGQDTKKNAPDIVGLKDNEGNILVKFSVFNDGDWEKIDDMPQIEVKTFRKTQSLSAVGDTQMEEDNYYVFVESHVRHDYLITLFKQNVFDKRIFESLLGNKEFIKSDSKNQIIPLREIKVDEELGYFKLLGIFRGDIVKKYSILVGVDETGKPLKPRYFSEVERIDPIEHKTEEQFTNIIYKEDLEFVPFFMKPSENSSITIVKKLKSYFVVKIDGKANLNGEVVDSGYFKIMFKKFDRSSKKKEFIGDKKVFEVIAENSTNELIDKFDKLV
;
A
#
# COMPACT_ATOMS: atom_id res chain seq x y z
N MET A 1 -1.94 -3.00 13.47
CA MET A 1 -2.86 -4.16 13.56
C MET A 1 -2.64 -5.03 12.34
N GLU A 2 -2.46 -6.34 12.50
CA GLU A 2 -2.31 -7.31 11.40
C GLU A 2 -3.51 -8.25 11.37
N VAL A 3 -4.08 -8.47 10.18
CA VAL A 3 -5.25 -9.31 9.93
C VAL A 3 -4.85 -10.39 8.94
N LYS A 4 -5.05 -11.66 9.32
CA LYS A 4 -4.79 -12.79 8.41
C LYS A 4 -5.77 -12.72 7.24
N PHE A 5 -5.28 -13.03 6.05
CA PHE A 5 -6.11 -13.20 4.87
C PHE A 5 -6.43 -14.67 4.72
N GLU A 6 -7.69 -15.05 4.90
CA GLU A 6 -8.11 -16.45 4.93
C GLU A 6 -8.85 -16.85 3.66
N LYS A 7 -9.04 -18.16 3.48
CA LYS A 7 -9.65 -18.71 2.26
C LYS A 7 -11.08 -18.19 2.03
N ASP A 8 -11.86 -18.01 3.09
CA ASP A 8 -13.22 -17.48 2.98
C ASP A 8 -13.25 -16.00 2.58
N ASP A 9 -12.25 -15.23 3.02
CA ASP A 9 -12.07 -13.85 2.57
C ASP A 9 -11.72 -13.79 1.08
N LEU A 10 -10.85 -14.69 0.62
CA LEU A 10 -10.53 -14.84 -0.80
C LEU A 10 -11.78 -15.26 -1.59
N HIS A 11 -12.55 -16.23 -1.12
CA HIS A 11 -13.79 -16.64 -1.80
C HIS A 11 -14.77 -15.48 -1.96
N LYS A 12 -14.99 -14.70 -0.89
CA LYS A 12 -15.87 -13.52 -0.90
C LYS A 12 -15.38 -12.48 -1.92
N LEU A 13 -14.08 -12.17 -1.90
CA LEU A 13 -13.48 -11.23 -2.84
C LEU A 13 -13.62 -11.70 -4.28
N ILE A 14 -13.25 -12.95 -4.58
CA ILE A 14 -13.33 -13.52 -5.92
C ILE A 14 -14.76 -13.53 -6.43
N TYR A 15 -15.72 -13.90 -5.58
CA TYR A 15 -17.13 -13.90 -5.97
C TYR A 15 -17.59 -12.49 -6.39
N TRP A 16 -17.28 -11.47 -5.58
CA TRP A 16 -17.59 -10.09 -5.93
C TRP A 16 -16.90 -9.64 -7.23
N ILE A 17 -15.61 -9.95 -7.41
CA ILE A 17 -14.90 -9.59 -8.64
C ILE A 17 -15.50 -10.29 -9.86
N VAL A 18 -15.95 -11.54 -9.73
CA VAL A 18 -16.61 -12.28 -10.81
C VAL A 18 -17.97 -11.66 -11.16
N CYS A 19 -18.78 -11.26 -10.17
CA CYS A 19 -20.01 -10.50 -10.41
C CYS A 19 -19.69 -9.21 -11.18
N LYS A 20 -18.71 -8.43 -10.70
CA LYS A 20 -18.27 -7.20 -11.37
C LYS A 20 -17.79 -7.48 -12.80
N PHE A 21 -16.96 -8.50 -13.02
CA PHE A 21 -16.51 -8.86 -14.36
C PHE A 21 -17.66 -9.25 -15.29
N LYS A 22 -18.70 -9.91 -14.79
CA LYS A 22 -19.82 -10.36 -15.65
C LYS A 22 -20.83 -9.25 -15.95
N GLU A 23 -21.00 -8.31 -15.04
CA GLU A 23 -22.15 -7.41 -15.03
C GLU A 23 -21.76 -5.93 -15.22
N ASP A 24 -20.51 -5.55 -14.93
CA ASP A 24 -20.00 -4.17 -15.02
C ASP A 24 -19.23 -3.95 -16.33
N GLU A 25 -19.95 -3.80 -17.44
CA GLU A 25 -19.36 -3.51 -18.77
C GLU A 25 -18.45 -2.27 -18.77
N PHE A 26 -18.73 -1.31 -17.88
CA PHE A 26 -18.04 -0.03 -17.77
C PHE A 26 -16.57 -0.15 -17.36
N HIS A 27 -16.22 -1.14 -16.52
CA HIS A 27 -14.85 -1.30 -16.02
C HIS A 27 -13.98 -2.28 -16.81
N HIS A 28 -14.50 -2.94 -17.85
CA HIS A 28 -13.70 -3.79 -18.75
C HIS A 28 -12.65 -3.00 -19.55
N GLN A 29 -12.92 -1.71 -19.81
CA GLN A 29 -12.14 -0.87 -20.72
C GLN A 29 -11.30 0.20 -20.02
N ALA A 30 -10.86 -0.03 -18.77
CA ALA A 30 -10.04 0.96 -18.08
C ALA A 30 -8.66 1.16 -18.76
N ALA A 31 -8.57 2.19 -19.61
CA ALA A 31 -7.37 2.90 -20.07
C ALA A 31 -6.34 2.15 -20.96
N SER A 32 -6.63 0.95 -21.46
CA SER A 32 -5.76 0.28 -22.44
C SER A 32 -6.55 -0.32 -23.60
N ALA A 33 -5.96 -0.37 -24.79
CA ALA A 33 -6.54 -0.96 -26.00
C ALA A 33 -6.75 -2.50 -25.92
N LYS A 34 -6.59 -3.10 -24.73
CA LYS A 34 -6.79 -4.53 -24.46
C LYS A 34 -7.90 -4.70 -23.43
N SER A 35 -8.89 -5.53 -23.75
CA SER A 35 -9.89 -5.99 -22.79
C SER A 35 -9.24 -7.03 -21.88
N ASP A 36 -9.24 -6.79 -20.58
CA ASP A 36 -8.74 -7.78 -19.62
C ASP A 36 -9.62 -9.04 -19.69
N LEU A 37 -8.97 -10.21 -19.71
CA LEU A 37 -9.64 -11.47 -19.37
C LEU A 37 -9.71 -11.57 -17.84
N ILE A 38 -10.57 -12.48 -17.34
CA ILE A 38 -10.85 -12.60 -15.89
C ILE A 38 -9.60 -12.62 -15.00
N GLY A 39 -8.51 -13.29 -15.42
CA GLY A 39 -7.27 -13.34 -14.64
C GLY A 39 -6.65 -11.96 -14.39
N GLY A 40 -6.57 -11.09 -15.41
CA GLY A 40 -6.07 -9.72 -15.23
C GLY A 40 -7.03 -8.84 -14.43
N PHE A 41 -8.33 -9.09 -14.56
CA PHE A 41 -9.37 -8.38 -13.82
C PHE A 41 -9.33 -8.72 -12.32
N LEU A 42 -9.07 -9.98 -11.96
CA LEU A 42 -8.86 -10.42 -10.57
C LEU A 42 -7.72 -9.63 -9.91
N ASP A 43 -6.57 -9.55 -10.56
CA ASP A 43 -5.41 -8.83 -10.00
C ASP A 43 -5.66 -7.34 -9.85
N ARG A 44 -6.42 -6.73 -10.77
CA ARG A 44 -6.78 -5.31 -10.72
C ARG A 44 -7.62 -4.98 -9.47
N TRP A 45 -8.61 -5.82 -9.18
CA TRP A 45 -9.57 -5.58 -8.09
C TRP A 45 -9.18 -6.25 -6.78
N PHE A 46 -8.08 -7.01 -6.74
CA PHE A 46 -7.60 -7.66 -5.52
C PHE A 46 -7.37 -6.67 -4.36
N ASN A 47 -6.91 -5.45 -4.67
CA ASN A 47 -6.57 -4.43 -3.67
C ASN A 47 -7.75 -3.91 -2.84
N ARG A 48 -8.98 -4.34 -3.17
CA ARG A 48 -10.22 -4.10 -2.42
C ARG A 48 -10.34 -4.93 -1.14
N ALA A 49 -9.63 -6.06 -1.04
CA ALA A 49 -9.73 -6.94 0.13
C ALA A 49 -9.66 -6.21 1.50
N PRO A 50 -8.77 -5.22 1.69
CA PRO A 50 -8.67 -4.48 2.95
C PRO A 50 -9.92 -3.69 3.36
N GLU A 51 -10.79 -3.31 2.43
CA GLU A 51 -12.02 -2.54 2.71
C GLU A 51 -12.92 -3.27 3.70
N PHE A 52 -13.03 -4.60 3.61
CA PHE A 52 -13.79 -5.38 4.60
C PHE A 52 -12.91 -6.02 5.67
N LEU A 53 -11.66 -6.38 5.37
CA LEU A 53 -10.80 -7.07 6.33
C LEU A 53 -10.38 -6.19 7.50
N ILE A 54 -9.96 -4.95 7.21
CA ILE A 54 -9.44 -4.05 8.23
C ILE A 54 -10.55 -3.57 9.14
N PHE A 55 -11.69 -3.16 8.56
CA PHE A 55 -12.82 -2.69 9.36
C PHE A 55 -13.47 -3.81 10.17
N ARG A 56 -13.56 -5.05 9.64
CA ARG A 56 -14.00 -6.21 10.43
C ARG A 56 -13.20 -6.36 11.72
N GLU A 57 -11.87 -6.25 11.66
CA GLU A 57 -11.04 -6.38 12.86
C GLU A 57 -11.13 -5.14 13.76
N LEU A 58 -11.16 -3.92 13.19
CA LEU A 58 -11.30 -2.68 13.96
C LEU A 58 -12.62 -2.59 14.73
N LEU A 59 -13.70 -3.13 14.16
CA LEU A 59 -15.06 -3.02 14.67
C LEU A 59 -15.58 -4.33 15.29
N LYS A 60 -14.73 -5.34 15.48
CA LYS A 60 -15.15 -6.68 15.95
C LYS A 60 -15.93 -6.70 17.27
N ASP A 61 -15.67 -5.71 18.14
CA ASP A 61 -16.29 -5.57 19.46
C ASP A 61 -17.43 -4.52 19.45
N LYS A 62 -17.85 -4.05 18.27
CA LYS A 62 -18.93 -3.07 18.06
C LYS A 62 -20.22 -3.76 17.62
N SER A 63 -21.36 -3.09 17.84
CA SER A 63 -22.68 -3.55 17.37
C SER A 63 -22.98 -3.20 15.91
N TYR A 64 -22.00 -2.61 15.22
CA TYR A 64 -22.10 -2.12 13.85
C TYR A 64 -20.81 -2.43 13.08
N ASP A 65 -20.92 -2.41 11.75
CA ASP A 65 -19.82 -2.57 10.80
C ASP A 65 -19.93 -1.50 9.70
N VAL A 66 -18.92 -1.41 8.85
CA VAL A 66 -18.94 -0.53 7.68
C VAL A 66 -19.84 -1.07 6.57
N ALA A 67 -20.54 -0.17 5.88
CA ALA A 67 -21.18 -0.44 4.60
C ALA A 67 -20.21 -0.06 3.48
N ILE A 68 -19.73 -1.07 2.75
CA ILE A 68 -18.77 -0.93 1.64
C ILE A 68 -19.53 -0.75 0.33
N ASP A 69 -19.00 0.03 -0.60
CA ASP A 69 -19.55 0.18 -1.94
C ASP A 69 -19.49 -1.12 -2.76
N ASN A 70 -20.51 -1.99 -2.67
CA ASN A 70 -20.63 -3.17 -3.52
C ASN A 70 -21.47 -2.94 -4.79
N PHE A 71 -21.81 -1.69 -5.13
CA PHE A 71 -22.65 -1.39 -6.29
C PHE A 71 -21.89 -1.60 -7.61
N LEU A 72 -22.66 -1.86 -8.66
CA LEU A 72 -22.19 -1.89 -10.05
C LEU A 72 -22.77 -0.69 -10.78
N TYR A 73 -21.97 -0.09 -11.66
CA TYR A 73 -22.28 1.21 -12.25
C TYR A 73 -22.47 1.15 -13.76
N GLY A 74 -23.39 1.98 -14.26
CA GLY A 74 -23.60 2.21 -15.68
C GLY A 74 -22.50 3.08 -16.29
N GLN A 75 -22.47 3.16 -17.63
CA GLN A 75 -21.42 3.89 -18.36
C GLN A 75 -21.46 5.41 -18.18
N ASP A 76 -22.62 5.93 -17.80
CA ASP A 76 -22.92 7.33 -17.55
C ASP A 76 -22.57 7.78 -16.13
N THR A 77 -22.09 6.87 -15.27
CA THR A 77 -21.76 7.16 -13.87
C THR A 77 -20.37 7.80 -13.73
N LYS A 78 -20.26 8.80 -12.83
CA LYS A 78 -18.98 9.39 -12.45
C LYS A 78 -18.12 8.41 -11.64
N LYS A 79 -16.80 8.47 -11.83
CA LYS A 79 -15.83 7.56 -11.18
C LYS A 79 -15.31 8.12 -9.85
N ASN A 80 -16.20 8.33 -8.89
CA ASN A 80 -15.91 8.97 -7.59
C ASN A 80 -16.58 8.27 -6.39
N ALA A 81 -16.98 7.00 -6.55
CA ALA A 81 -17.54 6.24 -5.44
C ALA A 81 -16.53 6.11 -4.29
N PRO A 82 -16.93 6.43 -3.04
CA PRO A 82 -16.07 6.19 -1.88
C PRO A 82 -16.02 4.69 -1.57
N ASP A 83 -14.91 4.21 -1.02
CA ASP A 83 -14.77 2.79 -0.68
C ASP A 83 -15.75 2.37 0.43
N ILE A 84 -16.02 3.28 1.39
CA ILE A 84 -17.02 3.10 2.46
C ILE A 84 -18.15 4.13 2.29
N VAL A 85 -19.40 3.65 2.23
CA VAL A 85 -20.61 4.46 1.97
C VAL A 85 -21.48 4.69 3.21
N GLY A 86 -21.18 4.04 4.33
CA GLY A 86 -21.95 4.20 5.58
C GLY A 86 -21.60 3.22 6.68
N LEU A 87 -22.49 3.11 7.67
CA LEU A 87 -22.49 2.11 8.74
C LEU A 87 -23.76 1.28 8.69
N LYS A 88 -23.65 0.02 9.10
CA LYS A 88 -24.75 -0.94 9.17
C LYS A 88 -24.68 -1.73 10.47
N ASP A 89 -25.79 -2.28 10.92
CA ASP A 89 -25.77 -3.25 12.02
C ASP A 89 -25.20 -4.60 11.56
N ASN A 90 -25.02 -5.51 12.51
CA ASN A 90 -24.50 -6.85 12.25
C ASN A 90 -25.48 -7.75 11.45
N GLU A 91 -26.74 -7.33 11.26
CA GLU A 91 -27.73 -7.99 10.41
C GLU A 91 -27.72 -7.46 8.97
N GLY A 92 -27.04 -6.32 8.74
CA GLY A 92 -26.90 -5.67 7.44
C GLY A 92 -27.85 -4.50 7.20
N ASN A 93 -28.63 -4.08 8.19
CA ASN A 93 -29.49 -2.90 8.06
C ASN A 93 -28.65 -1.63 8.14
N ILE A 94 -28.90 -0.68 7.23
CA ILE A 94 -28.18 0.60 7.20
C ILE A 94 -28.58 1.44 8.42
N LEU A 95 -27.59 1.81 9.22
CA LEU A 95 -27.74 2.68 10.39
C LEU A 95 -27.48 4.14 10.00
N VAL A 96 -26.38 4.36 9.28
CA VAL A 96 -25.90 5.70 8.92
C VAL A 96 -25.41 5.69 7.48
N LYS A 97 -25.76 6.72 6.71
CA LYS A 97 -25.25 6.91 5.34
C LYS A 97 -24.18 7.99 5.37
N PHE A 98 -23.06 7.76 4.69
CA PHE A 98 -22.02 8.77 4.52
C PHE A 98 -22.14 9.48 3.17
N SER A 99 -22.59 8.74 2.16
CA SER A 99 -22.83 9.25 0.82
C SER A 99 -24.11 8.64 0.25
N VAL A 100 -24.70 9.34 -0.71
CA VAL A 100 -25.86 8.87 -1.47
C VAL A 100 -25.58 8.97 -2.95
N PHE A 101 -26.06 7.99 -3.71
CA PHE A 101 -26.00 8.03 -5.15
C PHE A 101 -27.21 8.79 -5.70
N ASN A 102 -26.97 9.80 -6.53
CA ASN A 102 -27.98 10.64 -7.14
C ASN A 102 -27.64 10.87 -8.62
N ASP A 103 -28.48 10.35 -9.52
CA ASP A 103 -28.41 10.55 -10.97
C ASP A 103 -27.00 10.43 -11.59
N GLY A 104 -26.29 9.34 -11.28
CA GLY A 104 -24.97 9.08 -11.85
C GLY A 104 -23.79 9.62 -11.04
N ASP A 105 -24.02 10.20 -9.87
CA ASP A 105 -22.98 10.79 -9.01
C ASP A 105 -23.12 10.35 -7.55
N TRP A 106 -21.99 10.23 -6.86
CA TRP A 106 -21.97 10.08 -5.40
C TRP A 106 -21.87 11.43 -4.73
N GLU A 107 -22.90 11.77 -3.97
CA GLU A 107 -22.99 12.98 -3.17
C GLU A 107 -22.63 12.66 -1.71
N LYS A 108 -21.65 13.38 -1.17
CA LYS A 108 -21.28 13.32 0.24
C LYS A 108 -22.41 13.93 1.07
N ILE A 109 -22.80 13.27 2.16
CA ILE A 109 -23.68 13.86 3.17
C ILE A 109 -22.83 14.77 4.07
N ASP A 110 -23.33 15.97 4.32
CA ASP A 110 -22.66 16.95 5.18
C ASP A 110 -22.29 16.36 6.55
N ASP A 111 -21.12 16.75 7.05
CA ASP A 111 -20.50 16.29 8.30
C ASP A 111 -20.22 14.78 8.40
N MET A 112 -20.51 13.98 7.37
CA MET A 112 -20.19 12.55 7.35
C MET A 112 -18.75 12.28 6.89
N PRO A 113 -18.10 11.23 7.42
CA PRO A 113 -16.75 10.87 7.01
C PRO A 113 -16.74 10.31 5.58
N GLN A 114 -15.77 10.73 4.77
CA GLN A 114 -15.45 10.09 3.50
C GLN A 114 -14.14 9.33 3.65
N ILE A 115 -14.11 8.08 3.20
CA ILE A 115 -13.05 7.12 3.53
C ILE A 115 -12.55 6.47 2.25
N GLU A 116 -11.24 6.49 2.08
CA GLU A 116 -10.51 5.91 0.96
C GLU A 116 -9.46 4.91 1.48
N VAL A 117 -9.46 3.70 0.96
CA VAL A 117 -8.54 2.63 1.33
C VAL A 117 -7.41 2.55 0.31
N LYS A 118 -6.17 2.67 0.79
CA LYS A 118 -4.97 2.62 -0.06
C LYS A 118 -4.09 1.46 0.35
N THR A 119 -3.93 0.52 -0.58
CA THR A 119 -3.21 -0.73 -0.35
C THR A 119 -1.84 -0.67 -1.02
N PHE A 120 -0.79 -0.99 -0.26
CA PHE A 120 0.60 -1.00 -0.71
C PHE A 120 1.24 -2.36 -0.42
N ARG A 121 2.05 -2.90 -1.32
CA ARG A 121 2.74 -4.18 -1.06
C ARG A 121 3.82 -3.99 0.01
N LYS A 122 4.08 -5.03 0.81
CA LYS A 122 5.18 -5.03 1.80
C LYS A 122 6.52 -4.67 1.18
N THR A 123 6.78 -5.12 -0.05
CA THR A 123 8.02 -4.88 -0.79
C THR A 123 8.18 -3.46 -1.32
N GLN A 124 7.12 -2.64 -1.34
CA GLN A 124 7.20 -1.24 -1.73
C GLN A 124 7.52 -0.38 -0.50
N SER A 125 8.44 0.58 -0.60
CA SER A 125 8.73 1.50 0.53
C SER A 125 7.80 2.70 0.57
N LEU A 126 7.19 3.04 -0.57
CA LEU A 126 6.43 4.27 -0.76
C LEU A 126 4.93 4.02 -0.72
N SER A 127 4.20 4.98 -0.16
CA SER A 127 2.76 5.15 -0.35
C SER A 127 2.50 6.18 -1.45
N ALA A 128 1.33 6.06 -2.10
CA ALA A 128 0.90 6.97 -3.15
C ALA A 128 -0.60 7.21 -3.07
N VAL A 129 -1.00 8.48 -3.18
CA VAL A 129 -2.40 8.89 -3.30
C VAL A 129 -2.52 9.87 -4.46
N GLY A 130 -3.47 9.64 -5.37
CA GLY A 130 -3.71 10.54 -6.50
C GLY A 130 -4.15 11.93 -6.01
N ASP A 131 -3.64 12.98 -6.63
CA ASP A 131 -4.00 14.38 -6.33
C ASP A 131 -5.52 14.61 -6.45
N THR A 132 -6.16 13.98 -7.46
CA THR A 132 -7.61 14.05 -7.68
C THR A 132 -8.44 13.30 -6.63
N GLN A 133 -7.80 12.53 -5.75
CA GLN A 133 -8.45 11.82 -4.65
C GLN A 133 -8.10 12.46 -3.30
N MET A 134 -7.32 13.56 -3.27
CA MET A 134 -6.73 14.12 -2.06
C MET A 134 -7.51 15.33 -1.53
N GLU A 135 -8.39 15.11 -0.55
CA GLU A 135 -9.12 16.14 0.18
C GLU A 135 -8.73 16.12 1.67
N GLU A 136 -8.62 17.29 2.28
CA GLU A 136 -7.99 17.45 3.61
C GLU A 136 -8.83 16.92 4.77
N ASP A 137 -10.14 16.88 4.59
CA ASP A 137 -11.12 16.39 5.56
C ASP A 137 -11.49 14.91 5.35
N ASN A 138 -10.97 14.27 4.31
CA ASN A 138 -11.17 12.85 4.06
C ASN A 138 -10.21 11.99 4.88
N TYR A 139 -10.62 10.76 5.17
CA TYR A 139 -9.82 9.75 5.85
C TYR A 139 -9.21 8.76 4.85
N TYR A 140 -7.91 8.54 4.96
CA TYR A 140 -7.14 7.61 4.15
C TYR A 140 -6.67 6.45 5.02
N VAL A 141 -7.17 5.26 4.73
CA VAL A 141 -6.79 4.01 5.41
C VAL A 141 -5.59 3.42 4.68
N PHE A 142 -4.41 3.50 5.27
CA PHE A 142 -3.18 2.97 4.66
C PHE A 142 -2.95 1.55 5.13
N VAL A 143 -2.94 0.62 4.17
CA VAL A 143 -2.82 -0.81 4.43
C VAL A 143 -1.62 -1.37 3.69
N GLU A 144 -0.77 -2.10 4.42
CA GLU A 144 0.26 -2.93 3.82
C GLU A 144 -0.28 -4.34 3.53
N SER A 145 -0.07 -4.82 2.31
CA SER A 145 -0.40 -6.18 1.88
C SER A 145 0.86 -7.05 1.83
N HIS A 146 0.80 -8.20 2.49
CA HIS A 146 1.74 -9.30 2.37
C HIS A 146 0.98 -10.56 1.96
N VAL A 147 0.51 -10.58 0.72
CA VAL A 147 -0.16 -11.74 0.14
C VAL A 147 0.79 -12.42 -0.84
N ARG A 148 0.78 -13.74 -0.85
CA ARG A 148 1.55 -14.54 -1.81
C ARG A 148 1.18 -14.20 -3.26
N HIS A 149 2.18 -14.18 -4.13
CA HIS A 149 1.97 -13.78 -5.53
C HIS A 149 1.11 -14.79 -6.34
N ASP A 150 1.01 -16.03 -5.87
CA ASP A 150 0.32 -17.15 -6.50
C ASP A 150 -0.99 -17.51 -5.77
N TYR A 151 -1.62 -16.56 -5.07
CA TYR A 151 -2.79 -16.78 -4.21
C TYR A 151 -3.94 -17.54 -4.89
N LEU A 152 -4.12 -17.39 -6.21
CA LEU A 152 -5.15 -18.09 -6.99
C LEU A 152 -4.95 -19.61 -7.06
N ILE A 153 -3.72 -20.11 -6.86
CA ILE A 153 -3.43 -21.56 -6.84
C ILE A 153 -4.27 -22.28 -5.78
N THR A 154 -4.60 -21.59 -4.68
CA THR A 154 -5.43 -22.13 -3.59
C THR A 154 -6.89 -22.42 -3.98
N LEU A 155 -7.34 -21.87 -5.11
CA LEU A 155 -8.71 -22.03 -5.63
C LEU A 155 -8.81 -23.08 -6.73
N PHE A 156 -7.67 -23.50 -7.31
CA PHE A 156 -7.69 -24.50 -8.37
C PHE A 156 -8.06 -25.87 -7.82
N LYS A 157 -8.80 -26.63 -8.62
CA LYS A 157 -9.09 -28.02 -8.30
C LYS A 157 -7.77 -28.81 -8.25
N GLN A 158 -7.64 -29.69 -7.27
CA GLN A 158 -6.42 -30.49 -7.05
C GLN A 158 -5.99 -31.29 -8.28
N ASN A 159 -6.92 -31.66 -9.17
CA ASN A 159 -6.60 -32.37 -10.40
C ASN A 159 -5.80 -31.54 -11.43
N VAL A 160 -5.71 -30.22 -11.27
CA VAL A 160 -4.81 -29.36 -12.06
C VAL A 160 -3.34 -29.67 -11.72
N PHE A 161 -3.06 -30.09 -10.48
CA PHE A 161 -1.73 -30.42 -9.99
C PHE A 161 -1.49 -31.95 -9.97
N ASP A 162 -2.17 -32.69 -10.85
CA ASP A 162 -2.03 -34.14 -10.95
C ASP A 162 -0.61 -34.55 -11.38
N LYS A 163 -0.04 -35.53 -10.67
CA LYS A 163 1.32 -36.04 -10.92
C LYS A 163 1.53 -36.50 -12.36
N ARG A 164 0.50 -37.07 -13.02
CA ARG A 164 0.60 -37.51 -14.42
C ARG A 164 0.77 -36.34 -15.38
N ILE A 165 0.10 -35.21 -15.09
CA ILE A 165 0.29 -33.97 -15.84
C ILE A 165 1.73 -33.48 -15.65
N PHE A 166 2.21 -33.41 -14.41
CA PHE A 166 3.59 -33.01 -14.11
C PHE A 166 4.62 -33.90 -14.85
N GLU A 167 4.48 -35.21 -14.77
CA GLU A 167 5.36 -36.18 -15.44
C GLU A 167 5.35 -36.01 -16.96
N SER A 168 4.19 -35.71 -17.56
CA SER A 168 4.06 -35.47 -19.00
C SER A 168 4.76 -34.19 -19.49
N LEU A 169 5.00 -33.23 -18.58
CA LEU A 169 5.64 -31.95 -18.88
C LEU A 169 7.17 -31.98 -18.71
N LEU A 170 7.72 -33.06 -18.13
CA LEU A 170 9.16 -33.17 -17.91
C LEU A 170 9.92 -33.16 -19.25
N GLY A 171 10.89 -32.24 -19.35
CA GLY A 171 11.73 -32.13 -20.54
C GLY A 171 12.58 -33.38 -20.77
N ASN A 172 12.75 -33.74 -22.05
CA ASN A 172 13.59 -34.87 -22.42
C ASN A 172 15.08 -34.47 -22.37
N LYS A 173 15.85 -35.14 -21.52
CA LYS A 173 17.28 -34.88 -21.30
C LYS A 173 18.15 -35.17 -22.53
N GLU A 174 17.67 -35.99 -23.47
CA GLU A 174 18.39 -36.29 -24.72
C GLU A 174 18.61 -35.03 -25.59
N PHE A 175 17.80 -33.99 -25.41
CA PHE A 175 18.01 -32.70 -26.10
C PHE A 175 19.13 -31.85 -25.47
N ILE A 176 19.69 -32.27 -24.33
CA ILE A 176 20.70 -31.50 -23.58
C ILE A 176 22.06 -32.17 -23.72
N LYS A 177 22.90 -31.63 -24.62
CA LYS A 177 24.28 -32.11 -24.81
C LYS A 177 25.18 -31.82 -23.60
N SER A 178 25.02 -30.66 -22.95
CA SER A 178 25.72 -30.27 -21.73
C SER A 178 25.05 -29.06 -21.08
N ASP A 179 24.91 -29.05 -19.74
CA ASP A 179 24.46 -27.88 -18.97
C ASP A 179 25.26 -27.73 -17.65
N SER A 180 26.57 -27.57 -17.77
CA SER A 180 27.47 -27.48 -16.59
C SER A 180 27.28 -26.21 -15.75
N LYS A 181 26.55 -25.22 -16.27
CA LYS A 181 26.23 -23.96 -15.58
C LYS A 181 24.83 -23.96 -14.97
N ASN A 182 24.08 -25.08 -15.07
CA ASN A 182 22.70 -25.22 -14.57
C ASN A 182 21.78 -24.09 -15.09
N GLN A 183 21.88 -23.75 -16.37
CA GLN A 183 21.07 -22.71 -17.00
C GLN A 183 19.66 -23.23 -17.32
N ILE A 184 19.50 -24.54 -17.49
CA ILE A 184 18.20 -25.19 -17.66
C ILE A 184 17.64 -25.49 -16.28
N ILE A 185 16.58 -24.79 -15.92
CA ILE A 185 15.89 -24.98 -14.64
C ILE A 185 14.87 -26.10 -14.82
N PRO A 186 15.00 -27.24 -14.12
CA PRO A 186 14.03 -28.32 -14.22
C PRO A 186 12.70 -27.89 -13.60
N LEU A 187 11.60 -28.39 -14.17
CA LEU A 187 10.28 -28.26 -13.56
C LEU A 187 10.28 -28.91 -12.17
N ARG A 188 9.54 -28.31 -11.25
CA ARG A 188 9.31 -28.81 -9.90
C ARG A 188 7.83 -29.02 -9.70
N GLU A 189 7.48 -30.07 -8.98
CA GLU A 189 6.10 -30.31 -8.58
C GLU A 189 5.60 -29.14 -7.74
N ILE A 190 4.39 -28.66 -8.06
CA ILE A 190 3.75 -27.57 -7.34
C ILE A 190 3.08 -28.14 -6.09
N LYS A 191 3.44 -27.62 -4.93
CA LYS A 191 2.72 -27.90 -3.67
C LYS A 191 1.76 -26.76 -3.39
N VAL A 192 0.49 -27.09 -3.24
CA VAL A 192 -0.54 -26.12 -2.85
C VAL A 192 -0.41 -25.90 -1.34
N ASP A 193 -0.01 -24.70 -0.96
CA ASP A 193 -0.05 -24.21 0.42
C ASP A 193 -1.33 -23.39 0.59
N GLU A 194 -2.00 -23.53 1.73
CA GLU A 194 -3.26 -22.87 2.03
C GLU A 194 -3.08 -21.49 2.66
N GLU A 195 -1.89 -21.16 3.16
CA GLU A 195 -1.61 -19.83 3.71
C GLU A 195 -1.60 -18.79 2.57
N LEU A 196 -2.40 -17.72 2.70
CA LEU A 196 -2.48 -16.64 1.71
C LEU A 196 -1.61 -15.43 2.11
N GLY A 197 -1.43 -15.20 3.41
CA GLY A 197 -0.68 -14.08 3.96
C GLY A 197 -1.53 -13.17 4.85
N TYR A 198 -1.25 -11.86 4.86
CA TYR A 198 -1.90 -10.90 5.75
C TYR A 198 -2.02 -9.50 5.16
N PHE A 199 -2.89 -8.71 5.79
CA PHE A 199 -2.99 -7.26 5.62
C PHE A 199 -2.70 -6.56 6.94
N LYS A 200 -1.94 -5.48 6.91
CA LYS A 200 -1.53 -4.72 8.08
C LYS A 200 -2.03 -3.29 7.95
N LEU A 201 -2.83 -2.84 8.90
CA LEU A 201 -3.14 -1.42 9.04
C LEU A 201 -1.88 -0.68 9.50
N LEU A 202 -1.38 0.21 8.65
CA LEU A 202 -0.31 1.16 8.98
C LEU A 202 -0.88 2.34 9.78
N GLY A 203 -2.07 2.79 9.42
CA GLY A 203 -2.84 3.79 10.15
C GLY A 203 -3.97 4.35 9.31
N ILE A 204 -4.83 5.14 9.95
CA ILE A 204 -5.86 5.94 9.30
C ILE A 204 -5.45 7.41 9.48
N PHE A 205 -5.42 8.17 8.39
CA PHE A 205 -4.91 9.54 8.40
C PHE A 205 -5.90 10.47 7.74
N ARG A 206 -6.09 11.67 8.30
CA ARG A 206 -6.75 12.74 7.57
C ARG A 206 -5.89 13.22 6.40
N GLY A 207 -6.51 13.76 5.35
CA GLY A 207 -5.80 14.19 4.15
C GLY A 207 -4.75 15.28 4.39
N ASP A 208 -5.00 16.21 5.31
CA ASP A 208 -4.01 17.21 5.72
C ASP A 208 -2.74 16.57 6.32
N ILE A 209 -2.88 15.52 7.12
CA ILE A 209 -1.76 14.72 7.63
C ILE A 209 -1.05 14.00 6.50
N VAL A 210 -1.77 13.43 5.53
CA VAL A 210 -1.15 12.79 4.36
C VAL A 210 -0.34 13.80 3.55
N LYS A 211 -0.87 15.01 3.30
CA LYS A 211 -0.15 16.08 2.60
C LYS A 211 1.10 16.53 3.36
N LYS A 212 1.02 16.69 4.69
CA LYS A 212 2.13 17.11 5.56
C LYS A 212 3.36 16.21 5.42
N TYR A 213 3.14 14.89 5.41
CA TYR A 213 4.19 13.87 5.37
C TYR A 213 4.50 13.32 3.97
N SER A 214 3.92 13.91 2.92
CA SER A 214 4.18 13.55 1.54
C SER A 214 4.83 14.71 0.77
N ILE A 215 5.25 14.40 -0.45
CA ILE A 215 5.56 15.38 -1.49
C ILE A 215 4.64 15.17 -2.69
N LEU A 216 4.17 16.28 -3.26
CA LEU A 216 3.39 16.23 -4.51
C LEU A 216 4.34 16.06 -5.68
N VAL A 217 4.31 14.88 -6.31
CA VAL A 217 5.06 14.61 -7.54
C VAL A 217 4.15 14.77 -8.75
N GLY A 218 4.70 15.26 -9.84
CA GLY A 218 4.00 15.51 -11.09
C GLY A 218 5.01 15.60 -12.21
N VAL A 219 4.97 16.70 -12.93
CA VAL A 219 6.01 17.10 -13.88
C VAL A 219 6.72 18.35 -13.36
N ASP A 220 8.00 18.50 -13.72
CA ASP A 220 8.74 19.73 -13.54
C ASP A 220 8.34 20.79 -14.58
N GLU A 221 8.98 21.95 -14.50
CA GLU A 221 8.80 23.09 -15.42
C GLU A 221 9.05 22.73 -16.89
N THR A 222 9.83 21.68 -17.15
CA THR A 222 10.17 21.18 -18.49
C THR A 222 9.24 20.07 -18.97
N GLY A 223 8.23 19.71 -18.18
CA GLY A 223 7.27 18.65 -18.48
C GLY A 223 7.81 17.23 -18.22
N LYS A 224 8.97 17.09 -17.55
CA LYS A 224 9.54 15.78 -17.20
C LYS A 224 9.02 15.32 -15.84
N PRO A 225 8.73 14.01 -15.65
CA PRO A 225 8.30 13.50 -14.35
C PRO A 225 9.29 13.83 -13.24
N LEU A 226 8.79 14.35 -12.12
CA LEU A 226 9.59 14.54 -10.91
C LEU A 226 9.99 13.16 -10.36
N LYS A 227 11.28 13.01 -10.04
CA LYS A 227 11.90 11.77 -9.57
C LYS A 227 12.66 12.02 -8.26
N PRO A 228 11.94 12.32 -7.15
CA PRO A 228 12.56 12.49 -5.84
C PRO A 228 13.28 11.21 -5.42
N ARG A 229 14.15 11.33 -4.44
CA ARG A 229 14.84 10.19 -3.85
C ARG A 229 14.16 9.76 -2.56
N TYR A 230 14.18 8.48 -2.27
CA TYR A 230 13.57 7.94 -1.07
C TYR A 230 14.56 7.04 -0.33
N PHE A 231 14.38 6.96 0.98
CA PHE A 231 15.19 6.13 1.86
C PHE A 231 15.14 4.67 1.41
N SER A 232 16.29 4.04 1.27
CA SER A 232 16.34 2.64 0.85
C SER A 232 16.95 1.70 1.89
N GLU A 233 18.03 2.12 2.53
CA GLU A 233 18.81 1.24 3.42
C GLU A 233 19.77 2.06 4.30
N VAL A 234 20.22 1.42 5.38
CA VAL A 234 21.23 1.94 6.31
C VAL A 234 22.35 0.94 6.42
N GLU A 235 23.58 1.43 6.37
CA GLU A 235 24.79 0.62 6.53
C GLU A 235 25.68 1.24 7.59
N ARG A 236 26.17 0.43 8.53
CA ARG A 236 27.21 0.87 9.48
C ARG A 236 28.54 0.96 8.75
N ILE A 237 29.27 2.05 8.97
CA ILE A 237 30.58 2.29 8.36
C ILE A 237 31.62 2.67 9.41
N ASP A 238 32.88 2.60 9.02
CA ASP A 238 33.96 3.15 9.82
C ASP A 238 33.88 4.68 9.90
N PRO A 239 34.43 5.29 10.97
CA PRO A 239 34.54 6.74 11.08
C PRO A 239 35.22 7.34 9.85
N ILE A 240 34.63 8.42 9.33
CA ILE A 240 35.16 9.15 8.18
C ILE A 240 35.69 10.51 8.61
N GLU A 241 36.75 10.97 7.94
CA GLU A 241 37.12 12.39 7.99
C GLU A 241 36.04 13.22 7.28
N HIS A 242 35.62 14.30 7.92
CA HIS A 242 34.59 15.20 7.40
C HIS A 242 34.90 16.64 7.80
N LYS A 243 34.44 17.57 6.96
CA LYS A 243 34.67 19.02 7.15
C LYS A 243 33.43 19.77 7.62
N THR A 244 32.29 19.09 7.63
CA THR A 244 30.97 19.66 7.92
C THR A 244 30.29 18.80 8.96
N GLU A 245 29.76 19.43 10.00
CA GLU A 245 28.89 18.80 10.98
C GLU A 245 27.61 19.63 11.08
N GLU A 246 26.47 19.00 10.83
CA GLU A 246 25.16 19.61 11.00
C GLU A 246 24.38 18.79 12.02
N GLN A 247 24.09 19.40 13.17
CA GLN A 247 23.26 18.75 14.17
C GLN A 247 21.84 18.60 13.64
N PHE A 248 21.34 17.38 13.58
CA PHE A 248 19.96 17.12 13.17
C PHE A 248 19.05 17.25 14.38
N THR A 249 18.22 18.29 14.39
CA THR A 249 17.30 18.61 15.50
C THR A 249 15.85 18.27 15.21
N ASN A 250 15.50 18.09 13.95
CA ASN A 250 14.15 17.70 13.55
C ASN A 250 13.95 16.20 13.73
N ILE A 251 12.72 15.70 13.72
CA ILE A 251 12.46 14.26 13.64
C ILE A 251 12.42 13.80 12.18
N ILE A 252 11.93 14.67 11.30
CA ILE A 252 11.77 14.40 9.86
C ILE A 252 12.75 15.23 9.07
N TYR A 253 13.43 14.56 8.14
CA TYR A 253 14.18 15.21 7.09
C TYR A 253 13.24 15.48 5.92
N LYS A 254 13.12 16.76 5.54
CA LYS A 254 12.35 17.21 4.38
C LYS A 254 13.15 18.28 3.65
N GLU A 255 13.31 18.08 2.36
CA GLU A 255 13.95 19.03 1.45
C GLU A 255 13.16 19.01 0.14
N ASP A 256 12.63 20.16 -0.23
CA ASP A 256 11.55 20.27 -1.20
C ASP A 256 11.90 19.60 -2.53
N LEU A 257 11.01 18.70 -2.97
CA LEU A 257 11.04 17.98 -4.25
C LEU A 257 12.28 17.10 -4.53
N GLU A 258 13.34 17.17 -3.72
CA GLU A 258 14.52 16.31 -3.89
C GLU A 258 14.40 14.99 -3.14
N PHE A 259 13.83 14.99 -1.94
CA PHE A 259 13.67 13.80 -1.12
C PHE A 259 12.20 13.58 -0.70
N VAL A 260 11.74 12.34 -0.78
CA VAL A 260 10.55 11.90 -0.06
C VAL A 260 10.85 12.01 1.43
N PRO A 261 9.96 12.60 2.25
CA PRO A 261 10.20 12.75 3.68
C PRO A 261 10.50 11.40 4.35
N PHE A 262 11.51 11.38 5.20
CA PHE A 262 11.90 10.23 6.03
C PHE A 262 12.30 10.72 7.42
N PHE A 263 12.32 9.84 8.42
CA PHE A 263 12.62 10.25 9.79
C PHE A 263 13.97 9.73 10.30
N MET A 264 14.59 10.51 11.17
CA MET A 264 15.77 10.13 11.96
C MET A 264 15.49 10.56 13.40
N LYS A 265 15.05 9.62 14.24
CA LYS A 265 14.60 9.92 15.60
C LYS A 265 15.65 9.46 16.61
N PRO A 266 16.38 10.37 17.27
CA PRO A 266 17.24 9.99 18.39
C PRO A 266 16.37 9.47 19.55
N SER A 267 16.92 8.53 20.32
CA SER A 267 16.39 8.16 21.63
C SER A 267 16.67 9.26 22.66
N GLU A 268 16.12 9.11 23.86
CA GLU A 268 16.43 10.04 24.97
C GLU A 268 17.95 10.12 25.22
N ASN A 269 18.46 11.33 25.44
CA ASN A 269 19.89 11.62 25.62
C ASN A 269 20.80 11.17 24.45
N SER A 270 20.24 10.92 23.28
CA SER A 270 20.98 10.57 22.07
C SER A 270 20.97 11.71 21.06
N SER A 271 21.90 11.70 20.13
CA SER A 271 22.03 12.77 19.13
C SER A 271 22.42 12.24 17.76
N ILE A 272 22.00 12.97 16.71
CA ILE A 272 22.27 12.64 15.32
C ILE A 272 22.96 13.84 14.69
N THR A 273 24.14 13.64 14.14
CA THR A 273 24.88 14.66 13.41
C THR A 273 25.06 14.21 11.97
N ILE A 274 24.62 15.00 11.01
CA ILE A 274 24.89 14.74 9.59
C ILE A 274 26.29 15.25 9.29
N VAL A 275 27.19 14.33 8.94
CA VAL A 275 28.62 14.63 8.69
C VAL A 275 28.95 14.68 7.20
N LYS A 276 28.07 14.15 6.35
CA LYS A 276 28.20 14.24 4.89
C LYS A 276 26.83 14.16 4.23
N LYS A 277 26.56 15.06 3.28
CA LYS A 277 25.35 15.04 2.44
C LYS A 277 25.71 14.87 0.98
N LEU A 278 25.22 13.81 0.35
CA LEU A 278 25.27 13.60 -1.08
C LEU A 278 23.90 13.17 -1.57
N LYS A 279 23.60 13.41 -2.86
CA LYS A 279 22.29 13.08 -3.42
C LYS A 279 21.93 11.59 -3.26
N SER A 280 22.90 10.69 -3.39
CA SER A 280 22.67 9.24 -3.27
C SER A 280 22.78 8.70 -1.85
N TYR A 281 23.41 9.43 -0.92
CA TYR A 281 23.51 9.00 0.47
C TYR A 281 23.88 10.15 1.42
N PHE A 282 23.45 10.02 2.67
CA PHE A 282 23.97 10.79 3.79
C PHE A 282 24.89 9.93 4.64
N VAL A 283 25.84 10.55 5.32
CA VAL A 283 26.55 9.93 6.44
C VAL A 283 26.15 10.66 7.70
N VAL A 284 25.69 9.90 8.68
CA VAL A 284 25.30 10.39 10.00
C VAL A 284 26.19 9.75 11.06
N LYS A 285 26.54 10.55 12.06
CA LYS A 285 27.14 10.09 13.31
C LYS A 285 26.04 10.05 14.36
N ILE A 286 25.91 8.91 15.02
CA ILE A 286 24.96 8.69 16.10
C ILE A 286 25.74 8.62 17.41
N ASP A 287 25.35 9.44 18.37
CA ASP A 287 25.78 9.34 19.77
C ASP A 287 24.60 8.83 20.59
N GLY A 288 24.70 7.62 21.11
CA GLY A 288 23.61 6.90 21.76
C GLY A 288 22.83 6.02 20.78
N LYS A 289 21.51 6.00 20.89
CA LYS A 289 20.63 5.13 20.10
C LYS A 289 19.69 5.95 19.24
N ALA A 290 19.46 5.55 17.99
CA ALA A 290 18.55 6.24 17.09
C ALA A 290 17.71 5.27 16.26
N ASN A 291 16.58 5.76 15.74
CA ASN A 291 15.79 5.07 14.73
C ASN A 291 15.90 5.84 13.41
N LEU A 292 16.53 5.22 12.41
CA LEU A 292 16.72 5.75 11.07
C LEU A 292 15.68 5.09 10.15
N ASN A 293 14.54 5.76 9.99
CA ASN A 293 13.42 5.35 9.13
C ASN A 293 12.95 3.88 9.30
N GLY A 294 12.91 3.40 10.54
CA GLY A 294 12.52 2.03 10.90
C GLY A 294 13.67 1.16 11.41
N GLU A 295 14.92 1.51 11.08
CA GLU A 295 16.11 0.78 11.52
C GLU A 295 16.66 1.35 12.83
N VAL A 296 16.64 0.53 13.89
CA VAL A 296 17.16 0.92 15.20
C VAL A 296 18.66 0.64 15.26
N VAL A 297 19.45 1.69 15.54
CA VAL A 297 20.91 1.65 15.54
C VAL A 297 21.50 2.23 16.82
N ASP A 298 22.65 1.70 17.24
CA ASP A 298 23.44 2.21 18.37
C ASP A 298 24.53 3.18 17.89
N SER A 299 25.39 3.65 18.81
CA SER A 299 26.42 4.65 18.52
C SER A 299 27.36 4.22 17.39
N GLY A 300 27.65 5.14 16.47
CA GLY A 300 28.54 4.88 15.35
C GLY A 300 28.31 5.78 14.15
N TYR A 301 28.99 5.48 13.06
CA TYR A 301 28.79 6.13 11.76
C TYR A 301 27.93 5.24 10.88
N PHE A 302 26.93 5.85 10.23
CA PHE A 302 26.00 5.15 9.37
C PHE A 302 25.85 5.91 8.06
N LYS A 303 25.79 5.14 6.98
CA LYS A 303 25.46 5.62 5.65
C LYS A 303 24.00 5.34 5.37
N ILE A 304 23.21 6.41 5.22
CA ILE A 304 21.81 6.34 4.80
C ILE A 304 21.79 6.44 3.29
N MET A 305 21.30 5.41 2.60
CA MET A 305 21.29 5.37 1.14
C MET A 305 19.91 5.71 0.58
N PHE A 306 19.90 6.32 -0.60
CA PHE A 306 18.68 6.73 -1.28
C PHE A 306 18.58 6.16 -2.68
N LYS A 307 17.39 5.68 -3.01
CA LYS A 307 17.02 5.27 -4.38
C LYS A 307 16.27 6.40 -5.06
N LYS A 308 16.50 6.55 -6.37
CA LYS A 308 15.74 7.49 -7.19
C LYS A 308 14.36 6.88 -7.48
N PHE A 309 13.29 7.63 -7.28
CA PHE A 309 11.95 7.18 -7.61
C PHE A 309 11.83 6.99 -9.12
N ASP A 310 11.67 5.74 -9.54
CA ASP A 310 11.55 5.42 -10.95
C ASP A 310 10.11 5.59 -11.42
N ARG A 311 9.87 6.70 -12.11
CA ARG A 311 8.56 7.11 -12.57
C ARG A 311 8.58 7.54 -14.03
N SER A 312 7.60 7.08 -14.80
CA SER A 312 7.31 7.55 -16.16
C SER A 312 5.97 8.31 -16.24
N SER A 313 5.10 8.15 -15.24
CA SER A 313 3.80 8.82 -15.15
C SER A 313 3.94 10.33 -14.98
N LYS A 314 3.06 11.08 -15.67
CA LYS A 314 2.90 12.54 -15.54
C LYS A 314 1.77 12.93 -14.57
N LYS A 315 1.05 11.95 -14.01
CA LYS A 315 -0.06 12.21 -13.08
C LYS A 315 0.44 12.97 -11.85
N LYS A 316 -0.44 13.67 -11.16
CA LYS A 316 -0.10 14.27 -9.86
C LYS A 316 -0.45 13.30 -8.75
N GLU A 317 0.51 13.01 -7.87
CA GLU A 317 0.36 12.07 -6.76
C GLU A 317 1.11 12.58 -5.53
N PHE A 318 0.51 12.44 -4.36
CA PHE A 318 1.20 12.61 -3.09
C PHE A 318 1.95 11.31 -2.78
N ILE A 319 3.27 11.42 -2.64
CA ILE A 319 4.16 10.29 -2.35
C ILE A 319 4.79 10.50 -0.99
N GLY A 320 4.71 9.48 -0.14
CA GLY A 320 5.38 9.47 1.16
C GLY A 320 6.02 8.13 1.46
N ASP A 321 6.87 8.08 2.48
CA ASP A 321 7.47 6.84 2.95
C ASP A 321 6.51 6.15 3.93
N LYS A 322 6.23 4.85 3.72
CA LYS A 322 5.31 4.09 4.57
C LYS A 322 5.73 4.11 6.05
N LYS A 323 7.04 4.15 6.35
CA LYS A 323 7.57 4.18 7.71
C LYS A 323 7.29 5.49 8.43
N VAL A 324 7.25 6.61 7.70
CA VAL A 324 6.81 7.89 8.29
C VAL A 324 5.36 7.79 8.73
N PHE A 325 4.48 7.22 7.92
CA PHE A 325 3.07 7.02 8.29
C PHE A 325 2.91 6.04 9.46
N GLU A 326 3.63 4.93 9.42
CA GLU A 326 3.53 3.89 10.45
C GLU A 326 4.04 4.36 11.83
N VAL A 327 5.08 5.21 11.87
CA VAL A 327 5.81 5.51 13.12
C VAL A 327 5.65 6.95 13.60
N ILE A 328 5.50 7.92 12.70
CA ILE A 328 5.60 9.35 13.01
C ILE A 328 4.28 10.09 12.82
N ALA A 329 3.55 9.80 11.75
CA ALA A 329 2.35 10.56 11.41
C ALA A 329 1.26 10.45 12.47
N GLU A 330 0.51 11.54 12.68
CA GLU A 330 -0.60 11.55 13.62
C GLU A 330 -1.73 10.63 13.14
N ASN A 331 -1.97 9.54 13.88
CA ASN A 331 -2.93 8.52 13.49
C ASN A 331 -4.35 8.87 13.99
N SER A 332 -5.28 9.02 13.04
CA SER A 332 -6.69 9.34 13.25
C SER A 332 -7.60 8.11 13.40
N THR A 333 -7.07 6.92 13.70
CA THR A 333 -7.92 5.71 13.87
C THR A 333 -8.95 5.92 14.97
N ASN A 334 -8.53 6.32 16.18
CA ASN A 334 -9.47 6.53 17.29
C ASN A 334 -10.45 7.67 17.00
N GLU A 335 -9.98 8.74 16.37
CA GLU A 335 -10.83 9.87 15.96
C GLU A 335 -11.98 9.40 15.04
N LEU A 336 -11.68 8.56 14.05
CA LEU A 336 -12.69 8.01 13.14
C LEU A 336 -13.64 7.05 13.87
N ILE A 337 -13.13 6.17 14.73
CA ILE A 337 -13.96 5.22 15.49
C ILE A 337 -14.88 5.96 16.46
N ASP A 338 -14.36 6.95 17.20
CA ASP A 338 -15.17 7.81 18.08
C ASP A 338 -16.24 8.58 17.30
N LYS A 339 -15.96 8.94 16.04
CA LYS A 339 -16.96 9.55 15.16
C LYS A 339 -18.05 8.54 14.78
N PHE A 340 -17.70 7.30 14.47
CA PHE A 340 -18.69 6.24 14.21
C PHE A 340 -19.56 5.98 15.45
N ASP A 341 -18.95 5.86 16.63
CA ASP A 341 -19.65 5.63 17.90
C ASP A 341 -20.65 6.73 18.27
N LYS A 342 -20.47 7.96 17.75
CA LYS A 342 -21.41 9.07 17.96
C LYS A 342 -22.57 9.10 16.97
N LEU A 343 -22.40 8.42 15.82
CA LEU A 343 -23.39 8.40 14.75
C LEU A 343 -24.38 7.23 14.90
N VAL A 344 -23.98 6.17 15.59
CA VAL A 344 -24.78 4.99 15.95
C VAL A 344 -25.32 5.15 17.37
#